data_AF-A0A966MBA5-F1
#
_entry.id   AF-A0A966MBA5-F1
#
_cell.length_a   1.000
_cell.length_b   1.000
_cell.length_c   1.000
_cell.angle_alpha   90.00
_cell.angle_beta   90.00
_cell.angle_gamma   90.00
#
_symmetry.space_group_name_H-M   'P 1'
#
loop_
_entity.id
_entity.type
_entity.pdbx_description
1 polymer ?
#
loop_
_entity_poly.entity_id
_entity_poly.type
_entity_poly.pdbx_seq_one_letter_code
_entity_poly.pdbx_strand_id
1 'polypeptide(L)'
;MSDLTPVRDEDAFDVAKVHDWLSRYIEEGELPEVKQFRSGASNLTYLLKYPDRELVLRRPPIGTKAVSAHDMKREFLIQSRLKPVYDLVPTVIALCEDHSIIGSDFYVMERIKGDIFRRDVPESLTKEDISIMAT
;
A
#
# COMPACT_ATOMS: atom_id res chain seq x y z
N MET A 1 15.65 -10.58 3.62
CA MET A 1 16.13 -9.29 3.07
C MET A 1 14.98 -8.30 3.17
N SER A 2 15.19 -7.10 3.70
CA SER A 2 14.13 -6.09 3.72
C SER A 2 13.86 -5.64 2.29
N ASP A 3 12.63 -5.82 1.79
CA ASP A 3 12.22 -5.41 0.44
C ASP A 3 12.07 -3.87 0.32
N LEU A 4 12.37 -3.11 1.37
CA LEU A 4 12.30 -1.66 1.43
C LEU A 4 13.63 -1.00 1.03
N THR A 5 13.56 0.00 0.17
CA THR A 5 14.67 0.88 -0.24
C THR A 5 14.33 2.34 0.01
N PRO A 6 15.32 3.23 -0.03
CA PRO A 6 15.07 4.64 -0.28
C PRO A 6 14.17 4.82 -1.52
N VAL A 7 13.36 5.87 -1.51
CA VAL A 7 12.56 6.26 -2.67
C VAL A 7 13.49 6.70 -3.79
N ARG A 8 13.26 6.19 -5.00
CA ARG A 8 14.02 6.61 -6.18
C ARG A 8 13.62 8.02 -6.58
N ASP A 9 14.56 8.81 -7.09
CA ASP A 9 14.33 10.22 -7.44
C ASP A 9 13.20 10.37 -8.47
N GLU A 10 13.15 9.47 -9.46
CA GLU A 10 12.10 9.44 -10.48
C GLU A 10 10.73 9.04 -9.96
N ASP A 11 10.65 8.44 -8.78
CA ASP A 11 9.42 7.95 -8.15
C ASP A 11 9.00 8.81 -6.94
N ALA A 12 9.73 9.89 -6.65
CA ALA A 12 9.50 10.77 -5.53
C ALA A 12 8.24 11.63 -5.68
N PHE A 13 7.66 12.04 -4.56
CA PHE A 13 6.52 12.94 -4.50
C PHE A 13 6.60 13.85 -3.26
N ASP A 14 5.78 14.90 -3.25
CA ASP A 14 5.67 15.82 -2.11
C ASP A 14 4.98 15.13 -0.92
N VAL A 15 5.78 14.70 0.05
CA VAL A 15 5.32 13.97 1.24
C VAL A 15 4.39 14.83 2.09
N ALA A 16 4.62 16.14 2.17
CA ALA A 16 3.79 17.04 2.96
C ALA A 16 2.39 17.15 2.38
N LYS A 17 2.26 17.29 1.05
CA LYS A 17 0.94 17.30 0.39
C LYS A 17 0.16 16.01 0.61
N VAL A 18 0.82 14.86 0.54
CA VAL A 18 0.17 13.57 0.80
C VAL A 18 -0.26 13.47 2.25
N HIS A 19 0.59 13.88 3.18
CA HIS A 19 0.26 13.91 4.60
C HIS A 19 -0.94 14.81 4.88
N ASP A 20 -0.91 16.07 4.44
CA ASP A 20 -2.00 17.04 4.64
C ASP A 20 -3.35 16.53 4.10
N TRP A 21 -3.34 15.85 2.95
CA TRP A 21 -4.53 15.20 2.41
C TRP A 21 -4.98 14.02 3.29
N LEU A 22 -4.03 13.19 3.73
CA LEU A 22 -4.30 11.97 4.50
C LEU A 22 -4.75 12.25 5.93
N SER A 23 -4.36 13.38 6.54
CA SER A 23 -4.74 13.80 7.89
C SER A 23 -6.24 14.02 8.10
N ARG A 24 -7.04 13.95 7.03
CA ARG A 24 -8.51 13.88 7.10
C ARG A 24 -9.04 12.50 7.51
N TYR A 25 -8.19 11.48 7.42
CA TYR A 25 -8.54 10.07 7.59
C TYR A 25 -7.73 9.38 8.69
N ILE A 26 -6.62 9.98 9.12
CA ILE A 26 -5.75 9.45 10.18
C ILE A 26 -5.37 10.57 11.15
N GLU A 27 -5.10 10.18 12.40
CA GLU A 27 -4.72 11.10 13.48
C GLU A 27 -3.21 11.12 13.67
N GLU A 28 -2.47 11.54 12.64
CA GLU A 28 -1.00 11.64 12.68
C GLU A 28 -0.57 13.11 12.65
N GLY A 29 0.23 13.52 13.62
CA GLY A 29 0.70 14.91 13.75
C GLY A 29 2.05 15.22 13.10
N GLU A 30 2.78 14.18 12.68
CA GLU A 30 4.12 14.28 12.10
C GLU A 30 4.16 13.74 10.68
N LEU A 31 5.08 14.24 9.85
CA LEU A 31 5.32 13.69 8.52
C LEU A 31 5.87 12.26 8.61
N PRO A 32 5.44 11.34 7.73
CA PRO A 32 5.98 9.98 7.73
C PRO A 32 7.39 9.93 7.12
N GLU A 33 8.20 9.00 7.62
CA GLU A 33 9.34 8.51 6.85
C GLU A 33 8.80 7.70 5.65
N VAL A 34 9.22 8.05 4.43
CA VAL A 34 8.79 7.34 3.21
C VAL A 34 9.89 6.42 2.71
N LYS A 35 9.53 5.15 2.49
CA LYS A 35 10.36 4.13 1.84
C LYS A 35 9.61 3.52 0.67
N GLN A 36 10.34 2.94 -0.28
CA GLN A 36 9.75 2.29 -1.45
C GLN A 36 9.96 0.78 -1.39
N PHE A 37 8.95 0.00 -1.76
CA PHE A 37 9.13 -1.44 -1.93
C PHE A 37 9.77 -1.74 -3.29
N ARG A 38 10.76 -2.65 -3.31
CA ARG A 38 11.44 -3.09 -4.54
C ARG A 38 10.54 -3.87 -5.49
N SER A 39 9.56 -4.57 -4.94
CA SER A 39 8.62 -5.42 -5.69
C SER A 39 7.37 -4.61 -6.09
N GLY A 40 6.87 -4.87 -7.31
CA GLY A 40 5.72 -4.17 -7.88
C GLY A 40 6.05 -3.55 -9.23
N ALA A 41 6.13 -4.38 -10.28
CA ALA A 41 6.38 -3.87 -11.63
C ALA A 41 5.15 -3.16 -12.22
N SER A 42 3.94 -3.47 -11.74
CA SER A 42 2.70 -2.87 -12.24
C SER A 42 2.32 -1.57 -11.53
N ASN A 43 2.45 -1.49 -10.20
CA ASN A 43 2.16 -0.28 -9.44
C ASN A 43 3.26 -0.03 -8.41
N LEU A 44 3.62 1.23 -8.23
CA LEU A 44 4.60 1.65 -7.24
C LEU A 44 3.96 1.56 -5.85
N THR A 45 4.68 0.94 -4.92
CA THR A 45 4.21 0.72 -3.54
C THR A 45 5.21 1.35 -2.57
N TYR A 46 4.69 2.14 -1.62
CA TYR A 46 5.49 2.89 -0.66
C TYR A 46 5.04 2.57 0.76
N LEU A 47 6.00 2.54 1.68
CA LEU A 47 5.74 2.55 3.11
C LEU A 47 5.70 4.01 3.57
N LEU A 48 4.61 4.39 4.22
CA LEU A 48 4.53 5.61 5.03
C LEU A 48 4.66 5.19 6.49
N LYS A 49 5.82 5.49 7.09
CA LYS A 49 6.11 5.12 8.47
C LYS A 49 5.96 6.33 9.39
N TYR A 50 4.91 6.31 10.19
CA TYR A 50 4.66 7.24 11.28
C TYR A 50 5.23 6.68 12.60
N PRO A 51 5.26 7.46 13.71
CA PRO A 51 5.71 6.95 15.01
C PRO A 51 4.93 5.72 15.48
N ASP A 52 3.60 5.77 15.42
CA ASP A 52 2.73 4.75 16.00
C ASP A 52 2.02 3.85 14.97
N ARG A 53 2.22 4.12 13.67
CA ARG A 53 1.62 3.31 12.60
C ARG A 53 2.44 3.23 11.32
N GLU A 54 2.15 2.19 10.55
CA GLU A 54 2.70 2.01 9.21
C GLU A 54 1.57 1.82 8.21
N LEU A 55 1.61 2.62 7.16
CA LEU A 55 0.64 2.59 6.08
C LEU A 55 1.33 2.26 4.76
N VAL A 56 0.56 1.79 3.79
CA VAL A 56 1.02 1.50 2.44
C VAL A 56 0.31 2.43 1.47
N LEU A 57 1.08 3.18 0.68
CA LEU A 57 0.57 3.97 -0.44
C LEU A 57 0.82 3.22 -1.75
N ARG A 58 -0.18 3.17 -2.61
CA ARG A 58 -0.10 2.55 -3.94
C ARG A 58 -0.56 3.53 -5.02
N ARG A 59 0.24 3.63 -6.08
CA ARG A 59 0.00 4.51 -7.24
C ARG A 59 0.54 3.89 -8.53
N PRO A 60 0.08 4.33 -9.71
CA PRO A 60 0.69 3.93 -10.97
C PRO A 60 2.11 4.48 -11.13
N PRO A 61 2.93 3.87 -12.01
CA PRO A 61 4.21 4.45 -12.44
C PRO A 61 4.02 5.80 -13.13
N ILE A 62 5.00 6.70 -12.98
CA ILE A 62 4.96 8.03 -13.62
C ILE A 62 4.84 7.90 -15.14
N GLY A 63 4.05 8.79 -15.75
CA GLY A 63 3.90 8.86 -17.21
C GLY A 63 3.02 7.75 -17.81
N THR A 64 2.54 6.81 -17.00
CA THR A 64 1.61 5.78 -17.46
C THR A 64 0.19 6.35 -17.37
N LYS A 65 -0.48 6.53 -18.52
CA LYS A 65 -1.94 6.77 -18.51
C LYS A 65 -2.62 5.56 -17.89
N ALA A 66 -3.73 5.77 -17.19
CA ALA A 66 -4.53 4.68 -16.61
C ALA A 66 -5.04 3.73 -17.72
N VAL A 67 -4.19 2.78 -18.11
CA VAL A 67 -4.60 1.54 -18.78
C VAL A 67 -5.33 0.72 -17.72
N SER A 68 -6.29 -0.12 -18.11
CA SER A 68 -7.10 -0.92 -17.16
C SER A 68 -6.27 -1.71 -16.12
N ALA A 69 -4.99 -1.96 -16.36
CA ALA A 69 -4.05 -2.58 -15.42
C ALA A 69 -3.63 -1.69 -14.23
N HIS A 70 -3.82 -0.37 -14.32
CA HIS A 70 -3.37 0.64 -13.34
C HIS A 70 -4.53 1.39 -12.66
N ASP A 71 -5.73 0.82 -12.71
CA ASP A 71 -6.93 1.40 -12.11
C ASP A 71 -6.89 1.28 -10.57
N MET A 72 -6.37 2.32 -9.91
CA MET A 72 -6.25 2.40 -8.44
C MET A 72 -7.61 2.42 -7.76
N LYS A 73 -8.60 3.02 -8.40
CA LYS A 73 -9.98 3.06 -7.91
C LYS A 73 -10.58 1.66 -7.87
N ARG A 74 -10.34 0.84 -8.89
CA ARG A 74 -10.78 -0.56 -8.90
C ARG A 74 -10.12 -1.37 -7.78
N GLU A 75 -8.80 -1.24 -7.58
CA GLU A 75 -8.10 -1.92 -6.48
C GLU A 75 -8.68 -1.51 -5.11
N PHE A 76 -8.88 -0.20 -4.90
CA PHE A 76 -9.50 0.34 -3.68
C PHE A 76 -10.90 -0.25 -3.47
N LEU A 77 -11.77 -0.16 -4.47
CA LEU A 77 -13.17 -0.61 -4.37
C LEU A 77 -13.30 -2.10 -4.11
N ILE A 78 -12.47 -2.93 -4.76
CA ILE A 78 -12.47 -4.37 -4.53
C ILE A 78 -12.08 -4.68 -3.08
N GLN A 79 -10.99 -4.09 -2.60
CA GLN A 79 -10.53 -4.33 -1.23
C GLN A 79 -11.52 -3.80 -0.18
N SER A 80 -12.08 -2.59 -0.36
CA SER A 80 -13.12 -2.06 0.53
C SER A 80 -14.33 -2.98 0.65
N ARG A 81 -14.76 -3.59 -0.46
CA ARG A 81 -15.94 -4.47 -0.49
C ARG A 81 -15.66 -5.88 0.00
N LEU A 82 -14.42 -6.35 -0.14
CA LEU A 82 -14.01 -7.65 0.39
C LEU A 82 -13.81 -7.60 1.90
N LYS A 83 -13.34 -6.48 2.47
CA LYS A 83 -13.00 -6.40 3.89
C LYS A 83 -14.09 -6.88 4.85
N PRO A 84 -15.38 -6.51 4.70
CA PRO A 84 -16.43 -6.94 5.62
C PRO A 84 -16.72 -8.45 5.62
N VAL A 85 -16.26 -9.19 4.59
CA VAL A 85 -16.51 -10.63 4.43
C VAL A 85 -15.23 -11.46 4.38
N TYR A 86 -14.07 -10.82 4.40
CA TYR A 86 -12.77 -11.49 4.35
C TYR A 86 -11.73 -10.63 5.08
N ASP A 87 -11.58 -10.86 6.39
CA ASP A 87 -10.77 -10.00 7.26
C ASP A 87 -9.27 -10.00 6.94
N LEU A 88 -8.80 -10.93 6.12
CA LEU A 88 -7.40 -11.02 5.67
C LEU A 88 -7.01 -9.97 4.62
N VAL A 89 -7.97 -9.31 3.96
CA VAL A 89 -7.60 -8.16 3.12
C VAL A 89 -7.25 -6.95 3.99
N PRO A 90 -6.30 -6.10 3.55
CA PRO A 90 -5.95 -4.91 4.29
C PRO A 90 -7.12 -3.94 4.34
N THR A 91 -7.22 -3.20 5.45
CA THR A 91 -8.14 -2.07 5.55
C THR A 91 -7.63 -0.95 4.64
N VAL A 92 -8.36 -0.65 3.57
CA VAL A 92 -8.10 0.54 2.76
C VAL A 92 -8.64 1.78 3.48
N ILE A 93 -7.82 2.82 3.56
CA ILE A 93 -8.10 4.03 4.34
C ILE A 93 -8.76 5.08 3.47
N ALA A 94 -8.15 5.42 2.33
CA ALA A 94 -8.65 6.47 1.46
C ALA A 94 -8.13 6.32 0.02
N LEU A 95 -8.94 6.77 -0.94
CA LEU A 95 -8.60 6.95 -2.35
C LEU A 95 -8.50 8.46 -2.64
N CYS A 96 -7.43 8.89 -3.28
CA CYS A 96 -7.28 10.23 -3.83
C CYS A 96 -7.40 10.18 -5.35
N GLU A 97 -8.38 10.90 -5.89
CA GLU A 97 -8.54 11.13 -7.34
C GLU A 97 -8.10 12.56 -7.75
N ASP A 98 -7.60 13.35 -6.79
CA ASP A 98 -7.04 14.68 -7.05
C ASP A 98 -5.57 14.57 -7.50
N HIS A 99 -5.35 14.72 -8.80
CA HIS A 99 -4.02 14.61 -9.40
C HIS A 99 -3.10 15.78 -9.03
N SER A 100 -3.59 16.85 -8.40
CA SER A 100 -2.74 17.94 -7.94
C SER A 100 -1.83 17.56 -6.75
N ILE A 101 -2.16 16.45 -6.06
CA ILE A 101 -1.40 15.96 -4.90
C ILE A 101 -0.12 15.24 -5.35
N ILE A 102 -0.21 14.18 -6.18
CA ILE A 102 0.96 13.42 -6.66
C ILE A 102 0.96 13.09 -8.16
N GLY A 103 0.09 13.72 -8.95
CA GLY A 103 0.05 13.57 -10.42
C GLY A 103 -0.67 12.32 -10.93
N SER A 104 -1.36 11.58 -10.06
CA SER A 104 -2.13 10.38 -10.42
C SER A 104 -3.11 9.99 -9.32
N ASP A 105 -4.06 9.13 -9.63
CA ASP A 105 -4.87 8.45 -8.61
C ASP A 105 -3.96 7.60 -7.72
N PHE A 106 -4.26 7.56 -6.42
CA PHE A 106 -3.57 6.70 -5.48
C PHE A 106 -4.47 6.34 -4.32
N TYR A 107 -4.15 5.26 -3.62
CA TYR A 107 -4.82 4.93 -2.37
C TYR A 107 -3.83 4.59 -1.27
N VAL A 108 -4.31 4.72 -0.03
CA VAL A 108 -3.58 4.36 1.18
C VAL A 108 -4.34 3.26 1.92
N MET A 109 -3.62 2.30 2.48
CA MET A 109 -4.16 1.20 3.27
C MET A 109 -3.29 0.89 4.48
N GLU A 110 -3.82 0.14 5.44
CA GLU A 110 -3.04 -0.39 6.55
C GLU A 110 -1.96 -1.36 6.07
N ARG A 111 -0.79 -1.34 6.70
CA ARG A 111 0.25 -2.34 6.45
C ARG A 111 -0.08 -3.63 7.20
N ILE A 112 -0.28 -4.71 6.46
CA ILE A 112 -0.25 -6.06 7.02
C ILE A 112 1.22 -6.49 7.14
N LYS A 113 1.65 -6.81 8.37
CA LYS A 113 2.95 -7.43 8.63
C LYS A 113 2.78 -8.94 8.64
N GLY A 114 3.56 -9.62 7.82
CA GLY A 114 3.55 -11.06 7.74
C GLY A 114 4.65 -11.57 6.81
N ASP A 115 4.76 -12.88 6.75
CA ASP A 115 5.73 -13.55 5.90
C ASP A 115 5.14 -13.80 4.50
N ILE A 116 5.94 -13.50 3.48
CA ILE A 116 5.59 -13.78 2.08
C ILE A 116 6.34 -15.03 1.66
N PHE A 117 5.64 -16.17 1.65
CA PHE A 117 6.19 -17.42 1.12
C PHE A 117 6.28 -17.32 -0.41
N ARG A 118 7.49 -17.55 -0.95
CA ARG A 118 7.74 -17.54 -2.40
C ARG A 118 7.81 -18.97 -2.94
N ARG A 119 9.02 -19.51 -3.13
CA ARG A 119 9.19 -20.90 -3.58
C ARG A 119 9.25 -21.88 -2.44
N ASP A 120 9.97 -21.53 -1.39
CA ASP A 120 10.18 -22.40 -0.24
C ASP A 120 9.24 -21.99 0.88
N VAL A 121 8.51 -22.98 1.40
CA VAL A 121 7.61 -22.84 2.55
C VAL A 121 8.37 -23.45 3.73
N PRO A 122 8.60 -22.69 4.83
CA PRO A 122 9.29 -23.21 6.00
C PRO A 122 8.68 -24.52 6.51
N GLU A 123 9.51 -25.53 6.80
CA GLU A 123 9.05 -26.80 7.41
C GLU A 123 8.39 -26.60 8.77
N SER A 124 8.66 -25.47 9.43
CA SER A 124 8.04 -25.08 10.69
C SER A 124 6.57 -24.67 10.58
N LEU A 125 6.04 -24.47 9.37
CA LEU A 125 4.62 -24.16 9.18
C LEU A 125 3.76 -25.39 9.44
N THR A 126 2.75 -25.20 10.29
CA THR A 126 1.77 -26.21 10.63
C THR A 126 0.50 -26.03 9.81
N LYS A 127 -0.38 -27.03 9.85
CA LYS A 127 -1.73 -26.92 9.25
C LYS A 127 -2.57 -25.82 9.92
N GLU A 128 -2.31 -25.53 11.18
CA GLU A 128 -2.99 -24.49 11.94
C GLU A 128 -2.60 -23.10 11.41
N ASP A 129 -1.32 -22.90 11.09
CA ASP A 129 -0.81 -21.64 10.50
C ASP A 129 -1.41 -21.32 9.11
N ILE A 130 -1.86 -22.35 8.37
CA ILE A 130 -2.41 -22.21 7.02
C ILE A 130 -3.95 -22.25 7.02
N SER A 131 -4.58 -22.59 8.16
CA SER A 131 -6.01 -22.86 8.27
C SER A 131 -6.91 -21.69 7.84
N ILE A 132 -6.41 -20.46 7.90
CA ILE A 132 -7.14 -19.23 7.58
C ILE A 132 -7.16 -18.92 6.06
N MET A 133 -6.28 -19.55 5.25
CA MET A 133 -6.25 -19.31 3.80
C MET A 133 -7.24 -20.18 3.00
N ALA A 134 -7.88 -21.17 3.64
CA ALA A 134 -8.63 -22.24 2.95
C ALA A 134 -10.12 -22.35 3.36
N THR A 135 -10.66 -21.36 4.08
CA THR A 135 -12.11 -21.23 4.35
C THR A 135 -12.74 -20.23 3.40
#